data_AF-A0A5C1DFF5-F1
#
_entry.id   AF-A0A5C1DFF5-F1
#
_cell.length_a   1.000
_cell.length_b   1.000
_cell.length_c   1.000
_cell.angle_alpha   90.00
_cell.angle_beta   90.00
_cell.angle_gamma   90.00
#
_symmetry.space_group_name_H-M   'P 1'
#
loop_
_entity.id
_entity.type
_entity.pdbx_description
1 polymer ?
#
loop_
_entity_poly.entity_id
_entity_poly.type
_entity_poly.pdbx_seq_one_letter_code
_entity_poly.pdbx_strand_id
1 'polypeptide(L)' 'MMEYPEFGTAPIKCGRSKCKWRGYETQMARMPDERSGLAITRGVCPVCGCSSYSFMTEREIKAWERKKEAAHANP' A
#
# COMPACT_ATOMS: atom_id res chain seq x y z
N MET A 1 -0.08 -10.20 21.52
CA MET A 1 0.69 -9.37 20.56
C MET A 1 -0.01 -9.50 19.22
N MET A 2 -0.36 -8.42 18.53
CA MET A 2 -0.78 -8.53 17.13
C MET A 2 0.49 -8.78 16.32
N GLU A 3 0.68 -10.02 15.88
CA GLU A 3 1.72 -10.36 14.91
C GLU A 3 1.39 -9.60 13.62
N TYR A 4 2.21 -8.60 13.29
CA TYR A 4 2.10 -7.94 12.01
C TYR A 4 2.62 -8.89 10.92
N PRO A 5 1.97 -8.93 9.74
CA PRO A 5 2.46 -9.71 8.62
C PRO A 5 3.91 -9.33 8.26
N GLU A 6 4.66 -10.29 7.73
CA GLU A 6 5.99 -10.02 7.19
C GLU A 6 5.93 -8.97 6.08
N PHE A 7 6.98 -8.16 5.96
CA PHE A 7 7.03 -7.05 5.03
C PHE A 7 6.76 -7.50 3.58
N GLY A 8 5.76 -6.88 2.94
CA GLY A 8 5.41 -7.17 1.55
C GLY A 8 4.61 -8.46 1.34
N THR A 9 4.22 -9.18 2.39
CA THR A 9 3.40 -10.40 2.29
C THR A 9 1.91 -10.11 2.31
N ALA A 10 1.49 -9.08 3.05
CA ALA A 10 0.10 -8.67 3.15
C ALA A 10 -0.19 -7.42 2.31
N PRO A 11 -1.35 -7.37 1.63
CA PRO A 11 -1.74 -6.20 0.87
C PRO A 11 -2.15 -5.04 1.77
N ILE A 12 -1.79 -3.85 1.31
CA ILE A 12 -1.99 -2.58 1.97
C ILE A 12 -2.86 -1.65 1.13
N LYS A 13 -3.58 -0.77 1.81
CA LYS A 13 -4.28 0.38 1.21
C LYS A 13 -3.61 1.67 1.64
N CYS A 14 -3.63 2.67 0.77
CA CYS A 14 -3.16 4.01 1.12
C CYS A 14 -4.00 4.58 2.27
N GLY A 15 -3.36 5.22 3.25
CA GLY A 15 -4.03 5.86 4.39
C GLY A 15 -4.79 7.14 4.03
N ARG A 16 -4.62 7.68 2.81
CA ARG A 16 -5.33 8.87 2.35
C ARG A 16 -6.76 8.50 1.92
N SER A 17 -7.77 9.09 2.56
CA SER A 17 -9.20 8.70 2.42
C SER A 17 -9.76 8.66 1.00
N LYS A 18 -9.22 9.48 0.06
CA LYS A 18 -9.67 9.51 -1.35
C LYS A 18 -8.77 8.71 -2.29
N CYS A 19 -7.63 8.22 -1.81
CA CYS A 19 -6.73 7.42 -2.62
C CYS A 19 -7.25 5.99 -2.71
N LYS A 20 -7.48 5.50 -3.94
CA LYS A 20 -7.96 4.14 -4.20
C LYS A 20 -6.83 3.13 -4.40
N TRP A 21 -5.58 3.58 -4.29
CA TRP A 21 -4.42 2.71 -4.47
C TRP A 21 -4.39 1.62 -3.39
N ARG A 22 -4.18 0.39 -3.87
CA ARG A 22 -4.05 -0.84 -3.10
C ARG A 22 -2.91 -1.63 -3.73
N GLY A 23 -2.04 -2.20 -2.91
CA GLY A 23 -0.82 -2.86 -3.36
C GLY A 23 -0.11 -3.56 -2.21
N TYR A 24 1.19 -3.75 -2.34
CA TYR A 24 2.04 -4.29 -1.27
C TYR A 24 3.05 -3.23 -0.85
N GLU A 25 3.67 -3.42 0.32
CA GLU A 25 4.72 -2.52 0.80
C GLU A 25 5.92 -2.45 -0.17
N THR A 26 6.21 -3.55 -0.87
CA THR A 26 7.24 -3.63 -1.93
C THR A 26 6.91 -2.78 -3.17
N GLN A 27 5.64 -2.41 -3.35
CA GLN A 27 5.17 -1.61 -4.49
C GLN A 27 5.04 -0.11 -4.15
N MET A 28 5.42 0.30 -2.95
CA MET A 28 5.46 1.71 -2.57
C MET A 28 6.59 2.42 -3.32
N ALA A 29 6.33 3.65 -3.77
CA ALA A 29 7.38 4.50 -4.32
C ALA A 29 8.34 4.93 -3.22
N ARG A 30 9.62 5.06 -3.55
CA ARG A 30 10.66 5.52 -2.63
C ARG A 30 10.89 7.02 -2.87
N MET A 31 10.71 7.82 -1.83
CA MET A 31 10.99 9.26 -1.87
C MET A 31 12.11 9.59 -0.89
N PRO A 32 13.06 10.45 -1.27
CA PRO A 32 13.98 11.04 -0.31
C PRO A 32 13.20 11.90 0.68
N ASP A 33 13.58 11.84 1.95
CA ASP A 33 13.01 12.60 3.05
C ASP A 33 14.12 12.93 4.04
N GLU A 34 13.95 13.99 4.82
CA GLU A 34 14.91 14.38 5.83
C GLU A 34 14.21 14.36 7.19
N ARG A 35 14.69 13.50 8.09
CA ARG A 35 14.15 13.41 9.44
C ARG A 35 15.29 13.55 10.44
N SER A 36 15.21 14.59 11.26
CA SER A 36 16.25 14.93 12.25
C SER A 36 17.65 15.13 11.64
N GLY A 37 17.73 15.75 10.47
CA GLY A 37 19.00 16.01 9.76
C GLY A 37 19.64 14.78 9.12
N LEU A 38 18.96 13.62 9.12
CA LEU A 38 19.38 12.43 8.40
C LEU A 38 18.58 12.30 7.11
N ALA A 39 19.29 12.17 5.99
CA ALA A 39 18.70 11.79 4.71
C ALA A 39 18.22 10.34 4.79
N ILE A 40 16.91 10.15 4.76
CA ILE A 40 16.26 8.84 4.77
C ILE A 40 15.46 8.65 3.49
N THR A 41 15.16 7.39 3.18
CA THR A 41 14.22 7.06 2.10
C THR A 41 12.94 6.55 2.73
N ARG A 42 11.81 7.21 2.44
CA ARG A 42 10.48 6.79 2.91
C ARG A 42 9.73 6.10 1.78
N GLY A 43 8.98 5.05 2.14
CA GLY A 43 7.96 4.48 1.28
C GLY A 43 6.75 5.41 1.23
N VAL A 44 6.26 5.73 0.03
CA VAL A 44 5.03 6.49 -0.19
C VAL A 44 4.11 5.79 -1.17
N CYS A 45 2.82 6.10 -1.08
CA CYS A 45 1.86 5.72 -2.09
C CYS A 45 2.29 6.30 -3.46
N PRO A 46 2.46 5.45 -4.49
CA PRO A 46 2.90 5.89 -5.81
C PRO A 46 1.89 6.79 -6.53
N VAL A 47 0.63 6.80 -6.09
CA VAL A 47 -0.44 7.59 -6.72
C VAL A 47 -0.58 8.98 -6.11
N CYS A 48 -0.38 9.13 -4.80
CA CYS A 48 -0.72 10.38 -4.09
C CYS A 48 0.36 10.90 -3.14
N GLY A 49 1.52 10.24 -3.05
CA GLY A 49 2.66 10.64 -2.21
C GLY A 49 2.46 10.47 -0.70
N CYS A 50 1.30 9.96 -0.26
CA CYS A 50 1.01 9.73 1.15
C CYS A 50 1.90 8.60 1.71
N SER A 51 2.59 8.84 2.82
CA SER A 51 3.47 7.86 3.47
C SER A 51 2.74 6.88 4.38
N SER A 52 1.48 7.16 4.75
CA SER A 52 0.70 6.26 5.60
C SER A 52 -0.02 5.19 4.77
N TYR A 53 -0.10 4.00 5.35
CA TYR A 53 -0.86 2.87 4.82
C TYR A 53 -1.49 2.08 5.96
N SER A 54 -2.40 1.17 5.60
CA SER A 54 -2.97 0.20 6.53
C SER A 54 -3.10 -1.14 5.84
N PHE A 55 -2.88 -2.22 6.58
CA PHE A 55 -3.17 -3.56 6.08
C PHE A 55 -4.66 -3.69 5.76
N MET A 56 -4.95 -4.32 4.63
CA MET A 56 -6.32 -4.59 4.24
C MET A 56 -6.88 -5.73 5.08
N THR A 57 -8.15 -5.62 5.45
CA THR A 57 -8.89 -6.73 6.07
C THR A 57 -9.14 -7.84 5.04
N GLU A 58 -9.35 -9.07 5.47
CA GLU A 58 -9.64 -10.20 4.57
C GLU A 58 -10.80 -9.91 3.60
N ARG A 59 -11.83 -9.19 4.07
CA ARG A 59 -12.97 -8.77 3.21
C ARG A 59 -12.53 -7.80 2.13
N GLU A 60 -11.65 -6.84 2.46
CA GLU A 60 -11.10 -5.89 1.50
C GLU A 60 -10.19 -6.58 0.48
N ILE A 61 -9.42 -7.59 0.90
CA ILE A 61 -8.56 -8.40 0.04
C ILE A 61 -9.41 -9.13 -0.99
N LYS A 62 -10.40 -9.92 -0.54
CA LYS A 62 -11.34 -10.63 -1.43
C LYS A 62 -12.02 -9.69 -2.43
N ALA A 63 -12.43 -8.50 -1.98
CA ALA A 63 -13.05 -7.51 -2.86
C ALA A 63 -12.06 -6.88 -3.87
N TRP A 64 -10.78 -6.77 -3.52
CA TRP A 64 -9.73 -6.25 -4.40
C TRP A 64 -9.29 -7.28 -5.42
N GLU A 65 -9.11 -8.53 -5.02
CA GLU A 65 -8.78 -9.64 -5.93
C GLU A 65 -9.87 -9.85 -6.97
N ARG A 66 -11.15 -9.89 -6.56
CA ARG A 66 -12.29 -9.94 -7.50
C ARG A 66 -12.27 -8.81 -8.53
N LYS A 67 -11.86 -7.60 -8.13
CA LYS A 67 -11.76 -6.45 -9.05
C LYS A 67 -10.57 -6.56 -9.99
N LYS A 68 -9.46 -7.14 -9.54
CA LYS A 68 -8.30 -7.43 -10.40
C LYS A 68 -8.66 -8.47 -11.46
N GLU A 69 -9.34 -9.54 -11.06
CA GLU A 69 -9.83 -10.58 -11.97
C GLU A 69 -10.80 -9.98 -13.01
N ALA A 70 -11.76 -9.16 -12.57
CA ALA A 70 -12.69 -8.50 -13.48
C ALA A 70 -12.01 -7.51 -14.44
N ALA A 71 -10.94 -6.83 -14.01
CA ALA A 71 -10.17 -5.93 -14.87
C ALA A 71 -9.28 -6.68 -15.88
N HIS A 72 -8.89 -7.93 -15.58
CA HIS A 72 -8.07 -8.77 -16.47
C HIS A 72 -8.93 -9.69 -17.37
N ALA A 73 -10.21 -9.87 -17.07
CA ALA A 73 -11.15 -10.71 -17.83
C ALA A 73 -11.86 -9.96 -18.97
N ASN A 74 -11.51 -8.70 -19.24
CA ASN A 74 -12.06 -7.92 -20.34
C ASN A 74 -10.92 -7.41 -21.25
N PRO A 75 -10.41 -8.25 -22.17
CA PRO A 75 -9.51 -7.82 -23.24
C PRO A 75 -10.20 -6.93 -24.28
#